data_AF-A0A7J6WXA1-F1
#
_entry.id   AF-A0A7J6WXA1-F1
#
_cell.length_a   1.000
_cell.length_b   1.000
_cell.length_c   1.000
_cell.angle_alpha   90.00
_cell.angle_beta   90.00
_cell.angle_gamma   90.00
#
_symmetry.space_group_name_H-M   'P 1'
#
loop_
_entity.id
_entity.type
_entity.pdbx_description
1 polymer ?
#
loop_
_entity_poly.entity_id
_entity_poly.type
_entity_poly.pdbx_seq_one_letter_code
_entity_poly.pdbx_strand_id
1 'polypeptide(L)'
;KLTRVLEAERDSPSEFQPLPFHYVEISKLLFDHAREDIPDVYMVRSLVEDIRDVRFHKVETGLQKISRTHAVKLKNLSAMEVNIVRPFLVRALQAFYKQDSPQMIHQQDSMANRMPQAADRGPRRDLRRR
;
A
#
# COMPACT_ATOMS: atom_id res chain seq x y z
N LYS A 1 -4.67 -28.25 16.84
CA LYS A 1 -5.27 -26.88 16.84
C LYS A 1 -4.79 -26.05 15.64
N LEU A 2 -3.48 -25.99 15.36
CA LEU A 2 -2.94 -25.28 14.19
C LEU A 2 -3.43 -25.83 12.85
N THR A 3 -3.61 -27.15 12.72
CA THR A 3 -4.18 -27.78 11.51
C THR A 3 -5.53 -27.17 11.12
N ARG A 4 -6.44 -26.98 12.08
CA ARG A 4 -7.75 -26.35 11.84
C ARG A 4 -7.62 -24.88 11.43
N VAL A 5 -6.63 -24.18 11.96
CA VAL A 5 -6.34 -22.79 11.56
C VAL A 5 -5.85 -22.76 10.12
N LEU A 6 -4.94 -23.66 9.75
CA LEU A 6 -4.42 -23.77 8.38
C LEU A 6 -5.54 -24.08 7.38
N GLU A 7 -6.42 -25.04 7.71
CA GLU A 7 -7.59 -25.37 6.89
C GLU A 7 -8.52 -24.15 6.74
N ALA A 8 -8.93 -23.54 7.85
CA ALA A 8 -9.80 -22.36 7.82
C ALA A 8 -9.17 -21.15 7.10
N GLU A 9 -7.84 -21.00 7.17
CA GLU A 9 -7.10 -19.96 6.45
C GLU A 9 -7.11 -20.20 4.94
N ARG A 10 -7.04 -21.46 4.50
CA ARG A 10 -7.17 -21.86 3.09
C ARG A 10 -8.59 -21.69 2.57
N ASP A 11 -9.59 -22.04 3.37
CA ASP A 11 -11.01 -21.98 2.98
C ASP A 11 -11.55 -20.56 2.90
N SER A 12 -10.89 -19.59 3.53
CA SER A 12 -11.34 -18.19 3.61
C SER A 12 -10.45 -17.26 2.78
N PRO A 13 -10.56 -17.21 1.44
CA PRO A 13 -9.61 -16.47 0.59
C PRO A 13 -9.60 -14.94 0.82
N SER A 14 -10.69 -14.38 1.33
CA SER A 14 -10.84 -12.93 1.57
C SER A 14 -10.59 -12.51 3.02
N GLU A 15 -10.49 -13.45 3.95
CA GLU A 15 -10.41 -13.15 5.38
C GLU A 15 -9.24 -13.89 6.03
N PHE A 16 -8.56 -13.18 6.93
CA PHE A 16 -7.48 -13.73 7.73
C PHE A 16 -8.03 -14.33 9.01
N GLN A 17 -7.66 -15.57 9.33
CA GLN A 17 -8.04 -16.18 10.59
C GLN A 17 -7.38 -15.41 11.75
N PRO A 18 -8.07 -15.27 12.89
CA PRO A 18 -7.52 -14.59 14.05
C PRO A 18 -6.37 -15.40 14.64
N LEU A 19 -5.18 -14.82 14.63
CA LEU A 19 -3.98 -15.34 15.26
C LEU A 19 -3.39 -14.29 16.20
N PRO A 20 -2.60 -14.70 17.21
CA PRO A 20 -1.83 -13.75 18.01
C PRO A 20 -1.00 -12.83 17.11
N PHE A 21 -1.03 -11.53 17.38
CA PHE A 21 -0.44 -10.51 16.50
C PHE A 21 1.06 -10.73 16.20
N HIS A 22 1.79 -11.35 17.12
CA HIS A 22 3.22 -11.64 17.02
C HIS A 22 3.53 -13.14 16.92
N TYR A 23 2.60 -13.94 16.39
CA TYR A 23 2.79 -15.40 16.37
C TYR A 23 4.06 -15.81 15.62
N VAL A 24 4.45 -15.10 14.55
CA VAL A 24 5.64 -15.43 13.76
C VAL A 24 6.93 -15.24 14.58
N GLU A 25 7.06 -14.10 15.24
CA GLU A 25 8.24 -13.75 16.03
C GLU A 25 8.35 -14.64 17.27
N ILE A 26 7.24 -14.83 17.99
CA ILE A 26 7.21 -15.65 19.20
C ILE A 26 7.47 -17.12 18.85
N SER A 27 6.85 -17.66 17.80
CA SER A 27 7.11 -19.04 17.37
C SER A 27 8.56 -19.23 17.00
N LYS A 28 9.18 -18.29 16.28
CA LYS A 28 10.61 -18.34 15.96
C LYS A 28 11.48 -18.40 17.23
N LEU A 29 11.28 -17.48 18.17
CA LEU A 29 12.05 -17.45 19.42
C LEU A 29 11.90 -18.76 20.22
N LEU A 30 10.67 -19.29 20.30
CA LEU A 30 10.40 -20.55 20.99
C LEU A 30 11.10 -21.72 20.31
N PHE A 31 11.07 -21.81 18.98
CA PHE A 31 11.73 -22.91 18.28
C PHE A 31 13.26 -22.82 18.31
N ASP A 32 13.82 -21.62 18.44
CA ASP A 32 15.27 -21.40 18.48
C ASP A 32 15.85 -21.67 19.88
N HIS A 33 15.08 -21.42 20.94
CA HIS A 33 15.60 -21.47 22.33
C HIS A 33 14.92 -22.47 23.26
N ALA A 34 13.71 -22.94 22.94
CA ALA A 34 12.89 -23.79 23.81
C ALA A 34 12.34 -25.02 23.06
N ARG A 35 13.06 -25.53 22.06
CA ARG A 35 12.63 -26.66 21.22
C ARG A 35 12.30 -27.94 22.00
N GLU A 36 13.04 -28.20 23.09
CA GLU A 36 12.88 -29.42 23.90
C GLU A 36 11.60 -29.38 24.76
N ASP A 37 11.05 -28.18 25.00
CA ASP A 37 9.82 -27.97 25.76
C ASP A 37 8.56 -28.05 24.87
N ILE A 38 8.73 -28.26 23.56
CA ILE A 38 7.64 -28.27 22.57
C ILE A 38 7.45 -29.69 22.05
N PRO A 39 6.35 -30.37 22.42
CA PRO A 39 5.99 -31.65 21.83
C PRO A 39 5.81 -31.52 20.32
N ASP A 40 6.30 -32.50 19.55
CA ASP A 40 6.19 -32.56 18.09
C ASP A 40 6.71 -31.29 17.39
N VAL A 41 7.79 -30.68 17.89
CA VAL A 41 8.33 -29.39 17.44
C VAL A 41 8.47 -29.26 15.92
N TYR A 42 8.86 -30.32 15.21
CA TYR A 42 8.99 -30.32 13.75
C TYR A 42 7.64 -30.14 13.06
N MET A 43 6.60 -30.84 13.53
CA MET A 43 5.25 -30.71 13.00
C MET A 43 4.67 -29.33 13.31
N VAL A 44 4.87 -28.83 14.53
CA VAL A 44 4.41 -27.50 14.93
C VAL A 44 5.09 -26.41 14.09
N ARG A 45 6.42 -26.51 13.87
CA ARG A 45 7.17 -25.59 13.02
C ARG A 45 6.65 -25.61 11.58
N SER A 46 6.49 -26.80 11.00
CA SER A 46 5.95 -26.96 9.63
C SER A 46 4.55 -26.35 9.50
N LEU A 47 3.65 -26.55 10.47
CA LEU A 47 2.31 -25.95 10.43
C LEU A 47 2.35 -24.41 10.52
N VAL A 48 3.25 -23.84 11.33
CA VAL A 48 3.42 -22.38 11.42
C VAL A 48 3.95 -21.80 10.10
N GLU A 49 4.88 -22.49 9.46
CA GLU A 49 5.42 -22.14 8.15
C GLU A 49 4.34 -22.20 7.07
N ASP A 50 3.56 -23.29 7.00
CA ASP A 50 2.44 -23.42 6.06
C ASP A 50 1.40 -22.31 6.22
N ILE A 51 1.05 -21.95 7.46
CA ILE A 51 0.11 -20.85 7.75
C ILE A 51 0.70 -19.53 7.25
N ARG A 52 1.99 -19.27 7.51
CA ARG A 52 2.67 -18.05 7.06
C ARG A 52 2.67 -17.95 5.53
N ASP A 53 2.91 -19.04 4.83
CA ASP A 53 2.98 -19.06 3.36
C ASP A 53 1.60 -18.81 2.73
N VAL A 54 0.56 -19.48 3.23
CA VAL A 54 -0.82 -19.22 2.80
C VAL A 54 -1.20 -17.75 3.02
N ARG A 55 -0.85 -17.20 4.19
CA ARG A 55 -1.18 -15.81 4.53
C ARG A 55 -0.37 -14.80 3.72
N PHE A 56 0.89 -15.08 3.44
CA PHE A 56 1.72 -14.24 2.57
C PHE A 56 1.13 -14.16 1.15
N HIS A 57 0.72 -15.30 0.58
CA HIS A 57 0.06 -15.33 -0.71
C HIS A 57 -1.27 -14.57 -0.72
N LYS A 58 -2.06 -14.69 0.37
CA LYS A 58 -3.31 -13.94 0.54
C LYS A 58 -3.07 -12.43 0.62
N VAL A 59 -2.01 -12.01 1.31
CA VAL A 59 -1.60 -10.61 1.36
C VAL A 59 -1.28 -10.13 -0.06
N GLU A 60 -0.40 -10.81 -0.79
CA GLU A 60 0.01 -10.44 -2.15
C GLU A 60 -1.18 -10.28 -3.10
N THR A 61 -2.05 -11.30 -3.16
CA THR A 61 -3.28 -11.27 -3.97
C THR A 61 -4.27 -10.19 -3.50
N GLY A 62 -4.32 -9.92 -2.20
CA GLY A 62 -5.08 -8.80 -1.64
C GLY A 62 -4.57 -7.44 -2.10
N LEU A 63 -3.24 -7.25 -2.18
CA LEU A 63 -2.65 -5.98 -2.63
C LEU A 63 -2.93 -5.66 -4.09
N GLN A 64 -2.99 -6.67 -4.95
CA GLN A 64 -3.33 -6.50 -6.37
C GLN A 64 -4.74 -5.87 -6.56
N LYS A 65 -5.64 -6.06 -5.58
CA LYS A 65 -7.01 -5.54 -5.63
C LYS A 65 -7.15 -4.10 -5.12
N ILE A 66 -6.10 -3.50 -4.56
CA ILE A 66 -6.16 -2.16 -3.90
C ILE A 66 -6.30 -0.99 -4.89
N SER A 67 -6.22 -1.24 -6.20
CA SER A 67 -6.14 -0.22 -7.27
C SER A 67 -7.24 0.85 -7.31
N ARG A 68 -8.37 0.75 -6.59
CA ARG A 68 -9.53 1.65 -6.77
C ARG A 68 -10.20 2.17 -5.50
N THR A 69 -9.65 1.88 -4.32
CA THR A 69 -10.31 2.23 -3.05
C THR A 69 -9.42 3.15 -2.21
N HIS A 70 -9.98 4.26 -1.75
CA HIS A 70 -9.29 5.22 -0.87
C HIS A 70 -9.03 4.67 0.55
N ALA A 71 -9.65 3.56 0.92
CA ALA A 71 -9.46 2.91 2.21
C ALA A 71 -9.50 1.38 2.08
N VAL A 72 -8.55 0.71 2.72
CA VAL A 72 -8.47 -0.76 2.80
C VAL A 72 -8.47 -1.15 4.27
N LYS A 73 -9.46 -1.96 4.67
CA LYS A 73 -9.54 -2.50 6.03
C LYS A 73 -9.04 -3.94 6.04
N LEU A 74 -7.82 -4.15 6.52
CA LEU A 74 -7.25 -5.48 6.72
C LEU A 74 -7.36 -5.84 8.21
N LYS A 75 -8.15 -6.87 8.53
CA LYS A 75 -8.26 -7.38 9.90
C LYS A 75 -7.33 -8.57 10.08
N ASN A 76 -6.91 -8.80 11.33
CA ASN A 76 -6.18 -9.99 11.76
C ASN A 76 -4.82 -10.23 11.05
N LEU A 77 -4.17 -9.20 10.52
CA LEU A 77 -2.79 -9.31 10.05
C LEU A 77 -1.83 -9.43 11.23
N SER A 78 -0.75 -10.18 11.05
CA SER A 78 0.37 -10.21 12.00
C SER A 78 1.29 -9.01 11.84
N ALA A 79 2.08 -8.73 12.87
CA ALA A 79 3.07 -7.66 12.86
C ALA A 79 4.09 -7.87 11.73
N MET A 80 4.58 -9.10 11.55
CA MET A 80 5.50 -9.47 10.48
C MET A 80 4.91 -9.23 9.08
N GLU A 81 3.66 -9.63 8.87
CA GLU A 81 2.96 -9.40 7.58
C GLU A 81 2.88 -7.91 7.26
N VAL A 82 2.45 -7.10 8.23
CA VAL A 82 2.37 -5.65 8.07
C VAL A 82 3.77 -5.07 7.79
N ASN A 83 4.79 -5.54 8.50
CA ASN A 83 6.14 -5.05 8.35
C ASN A 83 6.74 -5.33 6.96
N ILE A 84 6.43 -6.49 6.38
CA ILE A 84 6.90 -6.87 5.05
C ILE A 84 6.30 -5.96 3.97
N VAL A 85 5.00 -5.66 4.05
CA VAL A 85 4.32 -4.89 2.98
C VAL A 85 4.45 -3.37 3.14
N ARG A 86 4.62 -2.87 4.36
CA ARG A 86 4.59 -1.44 4.69
C ARG A 86 5.56 -0.59 3.83
N PRO A 87 6.85 -0.95 3.64
CA PRO A 87 7.78 -0.09 2.92
C PRO A 87 7.40 0.11 1.44
N PHE A 88 6.77 -0.90 0.83
CA PHE A 88 6.31 -0.81 -0.55
C PHE A 88 4.99 -0.05 -0.64
N LEU A 89 3.97 -0.50 0.10
CA LEU A 89 2.61 0.04 0.00
C LEU A 89 2.53 1.52 0.34
N VAL A 90 3.21 1.96 1.40
CA VAL A 90 3.17 3.36 1.81
C VAL A 90 3.72 4.26 0.69
N ARG A 91 4.82 3.85 0.05
CA ARG A 91 5.43 4.63 -1.05
C ARG A 91 4.57 4.62 -2.31
N ALA A 92 4.00 3.48 -2.68
CA ALA A 92 3.12 3.36 -3.83
C ALA A 92 1.86 4.23 -3.68
N LEU A 93 1.19 4.14 -2.53
CA LEU A 93 0.00 4.93 -2.25
C LEU A 93 0.30 6.44 -2.15
N GLN A 94 1.44 6.83 -1.59
CA GLN A 94 1.89 8.22 -1.62
C GLN A 94 2.12 8.75 -3.05
N ALA A 95 2.66 7.92 -3.95
CA ALA A 95 2.84 8.28 -5.35
C ALA A 95 1.49 8.48 -6.05
N PHE A 96 0.55 7.54 -5.87
CA PHE A 96 -0.80 7.67 -6.42
C PHE A 96 -1.53 8.89 -5.88
N TYR A 97 -1.46 9.15 -4.56
CA TYR A 97 -2.10 10.31 -3.95
C TYR A 97 -1.58 11.64 -4.52
N LYS A 98 -0.27 11.76 -4.78
CA LYS A 98 0.32 12.94 -5.42
C LYS A 98 -0.17 13.14 -6.86
N GLN A 99 -0.46 12.06 -7.58
CA GLN A 99 -0.91 12.10 -8.97
C GLN A 99 -2.42 12.32 -9.12
N ASP A 100 -3.23 11.78 -8.20
CA ASP A 100 -4.69 11.95 -8.18
C ASP A 100 -5.14 13.34 -7.70
N SER A 101 -4.24 14.12 -7.08
CA SER A 101 -4.52 15.48 -6.62
C SER A 101 -4.77 16.43 -7.82
N PRO A 102 -5.99 16.96 -8.05
CA PRO A 102 -6.33 17.73 -9.26
C PRO A 102 -5.72 19.14 -9.33
N GLN A 103 -4.72 19.47 -8.51
CA GLN A 103 -4.25 20.85 -8.33
C GLN A 103 -2.99 21.22 -9.13
N MET A 104 -2.53 20.39 -10.07
CA MET A 104 -1.36 20.72 -10.91
C MET A 104 -1.65 20.95 -12.40
N ILE A 105 -2.91 20.93 -12.86
CA ILE A 105 -3.25 21.22 -14.27
C ILE A 105 -3.65 22.70 -14.49
N HIS A 106 -3.70 23.55 -13.46
CA HIS A 106 -4.18 24.94 -13.60
C HIS A 106 -3.20 26.05 -13.19
N GLN A 107 -1.89 25.84 -13.37
CA GLN A 107 -0.87 26.90 -13.15
C GLN A 107 0.06 27.12 -14.35
N GLN A 108 -0.33 26.72 -15.57
CA GLN A 108 0.38 27.13 -16.80
C GLN A 108 -0.33 28.22 -17.61
N ASP A 109 -1.64 28.40 -17.47
CA ASP A 109 -2.39 29.42 -18.24
C ASP A 109 -2.41 30.82 -17.61
N SER A 110 -1.96 30.98 -16.37
CA SER A 110 -2.01 32.28 -15.65
C SER A 110 -0.81 33.19 -15.88
N MET A 111 0.26 32.71 -16.54
CA MET A 111 1.48 33.50 -16.81
C MET A 111 1.48 34.17 -18.20
N ALA A 112 0.61 33.76 -19.13
CA ALA A 112 0.58 34.30 -20.49
C ALA A 112 -0.29 35.56 -20.67
N ASN A 113 -1.12 35.92 -19.69
CA ASN A 113 -2.12 37.01 -19.85
C ASN A 113 -1.79 38.32 -19.10
N ARG A 114 -0.55 38.53 -18.67
CA ARG A 114 -0.11 39.82 -18.11
C ARG A 114 0.70 40.61 -19.15
N MET A 115 0.06 40.99 -20.25
CA MET A 115 0.54 42.12 -21.06
C MET A 115 0.20 43.43 -20.32
N PRO A 116 1.17 44.31 -20.04
CA PRO A 116 0.86 45.66 -19.61
C PRO A 116 0.32 46.47 -20.80
N GLN A 117 -0.93 46.94 -20.66
CA GLN A 117 -1.52 47.96 -21.53
C GLN A 117 -0.73 49.27 -21.36
N ALA A 118 0.11 49.61 -22.35
CA ALA A 118 0.78 50.89 -22.42
C ALA A 118 -0.05 51.89 -23.24
N ALA A 119 -0.67 52.81 -22.50
CA ALA A 119 -1.01 54.19 -22.82
C ALA A 119 -1.28 54.59 -24.29
N ASP A 120 -2.57 54.86 -24.53
CA ASP A 120 -3.12 55.98 -25.29
C ASP A 120 -2.11 56.97 -25.92
N ARG A 121 -2.04 56.97 -27.26
CA ARG A 121 -1.53 58.09 -28.07
C ARG A 121 -2.46 58.28 -29.28
N GLY A 122 -3.02 59.48 -29.38
CA GLY A 122 -4.07 59.92 -30.32
C GLY A 122 -3.70 59.93 -31.83
N PRO A 123 -4.56 60.53 -32.68
CA PRO A 123 -4.75 60.06 -34.06
C PRO A 123 -3.80 60.62 -35.13
N ARG A 124 -3.49 59.71 -36.07
CA ARG A 124 -2.92 59.74 -37.44
C ARG A 124 -2.76 61.07 -38.19
N ARG A 125 -1.63 61.20 -38.91
CA ARG A 125 -1.54 61.86 -40.24
C ARG A 125 -0.55 61.12 -41.15
N ASP A 126 -1.06 60.52 -42.22
CA ASP A 126 -0.26 59.94 -43.30
C ASP A 126 0.18 61.03 -44.29
N LEU A 127 1.48 61.18 -44.50
CA LEU A 127 2.04 62.02 -45.57
C LEU A 127 2.31 61.14 -46.79
N ARG A 128 1.56 61.41 -47.86
CA ARG A 128 1.55 60.73 -49.15
C ARG A 128 2.88 60.97 -49.91
N ARG A 129 3.52 59.90 -50.39
CA ARG A 129 4.71 59.94 -51.25
C ARG A 129 4.41 60.61 -52.61
N ARG A 130 5.36 61.42 -53.10
CA ARG A 130 5.52 61.73 -54.52
C ARG A 130 6.50 60.73 -55.14
#